data_AF-A0A399NSZ4-F1
#
_entry.id   AF-A0A399NSZ4-F1
#
_cell.length_a   1.000
_cell.length_b   1.000
_cell.length_c   1.000
_cell.angle_alpha   90.00
_cell.angle_beta   90.00
_cell.angle_gamma   90.00
#
_symmetry.space_group_name_H-M   'P 1'
#
loop_
_entity.id
_entity.type
_entity.pdbx_description
1 polymer ?
#
loop_
_entity_poly.entity_id
_entity_poly.type
_entity_poly.pdbx_seq_one_letter_code
_entity_poly.pdbx_strand_id
1 'polypeptide(L)'
;DVLGGWYDPDGDPMYLTRASVAAPDAVSWKPEGRVVYTDAGAGGDTRTVALQVSDGREEGSGELVVTVRRAGDVPLVAEGFVVQASLGREITVEPLTHARGG
;
A
#
# COMPACT_ATOMS: atom_id res chain seq x y z
N ASP A 1 -4.48 -7.59 -2.11
CA ASP A 1 -5.73 -8.23 -2.54
C ASP A 1 -6.79 -7.82 -1.54
N VAL A 2 -7.96 -7.37 -2.00
CA VAL A 2 -9.05 -6.89 -1.15
C VAL A 2 -10.11 -7.95 -0.85
N LEU A 3 -10.08 -9.10 -1.54
CA LEU A 3 -11.10 -10.15 -1.38
C LEU A 3 -10.92 -10.98 -0.11
N GLY A 4 -9.70 -11.03 0.45
CA GLY A 4 -9.43 -11.80 1.68
C GLY A 4 -10.19 -11.35 2.94
N GLY A 5 -10.85 -10.18 2.91
CA GLY A 5 -11.71 -9.70 3.99
C GLY A 5 -13.20 -10.04 3.83
N TRP A 6 -13.58 -10.69 2.72
CA TRP A 6 -14.95 -11.06 2.42
C TRP A 6 -15.20 -12.52 2.77
N TYR A 7 -16.42 -12.82 3.22
CA TYR A 7 -16.82 -14.14 3.67
C TYR A 7 -18.03 -14.61 2.88
N ASP A 8 -17.92 -15.79 2.28
CA ASP A 8 -19.03 -16.53 1.67
C ASP A 8 -19.15 -17.92 2.33
N PRO A 9 -20.30 -18.24 2.95
CA PRO A 9 -20.53 -19.56 3.56
C PRO A 9 -20.67 -20.71 2.55
N ASP A 10 -21.03 -20.42 1.29
CA ASP A 10 -21.29 -21.44 0.27
C ASP A 10 -20.04 -21.83 -0.54
N GLY A 11 -19.00 -21.00 -0.48
CA GLY A 11 -17.68 -21.27 -1.08
C GLY A 11 -17.60 -20.95 -2.57
N ASP A 12 -18.50 -20.11 -3.07
CA ASP A 12 -18.49 -19.58 -4.42
C ASP A 12 -17.35 -18.58 -4.64
N PRO A 13 -16.83 -18.45 -5.88
CA PRO A 13 -15.79 -17.48 -6.18
C PRO A 13 -16.28 -16.05 -6.02
N MET A 14 -15.59 -15.25 -5.21
CA MET A 14 -15.84 -13.82 -5.09
C MET A 14 -15.02 -13.01 -6.09
N TYR A 15 -15.59 -11.91 -6.58
CA TYR A 15 -14.91 -11.01 -7.49
C TYR A 15 -15.27 -9.55 -7.22
N LEU A 16 -14.29 -8.67 -7.40
CA LEU A 16 -14.47 -7.23 -7.30
C LEU A 16 -15.23 -6.75 -8.54
N THR A 17 -16.36 -6.06 -8.35
CA THR A 17 -17.17 -5.49 -9.46
C THR A 17 -16.96 -4.00 -9.61
N ARG A 18 -16.47 -3.32 -8.56
CA ARG A 18 -16.17 -1.89 -8.60
C ARG A 18 -15.12 -1.51 -7.57
N ALA A 19 -14.23 -0.58 -7.94
CA ALA A 19 -13.52 0.27 -7.00
C ALA A 19 -13.59 1.74 -7.48
N SER A 20 -13.82 2.68 -6.56
CA SER A 20 -13.88 4.11 -6.88
C SER A 20 -13.34 4.99 -5.78
N VAL A 21 -12.73 6.11 -6.17
CA VAL A 21 -12.25 7.18 -5.30
C VAL A 21 -12.60 8.52 -5.93
N ALA A 22 -12.70 9.57 -5.11
CA ALA A 22 -12.97 10.92 -5.60
C ALA A 22 -11.73 11.50 -6.30
N ALA A 23 -11.95 12.25 -7.39
CA ALA A 23 -10.91 13.06 -8.00
C ALA A 23 -10.37 14.09 -6.99
N PRO A 24 -9.08 14.47 -7.05
CA PRO A 24 -8.13 14.18 -8.13
C PRO A 24 -7.42 12.81 -8.04
N ASP A 25 -7.65 12.03 -6.98
CA ASP A 25 -7.04 10.71 -6.82
C ASP A 25 -7.63 9.73 -7.85
N ALA A 26 -6.86 8.68 -8.18
CA ALA A 26 -7.26 7.69 -9.18
C ALA A 26 -7.18 6.28 -8.62
N VAL A 27 -8.06 5.41 -9.13
CA VAL A 27 -8.05 3.98 -8.81
C VAL A 27 -8.27 3.16 -10.07
N SER A 28 -7.50 2.09 -10.21
CA SER A 28 -7.74 1.02 -11.19
C SER A 28 -7.82 -0.32 -10.47
N TRP A 29 -8.55 -1.27 -11.04
CA TRP A 29 -8.81 -2.53 -10.37
C TRP A 29 -9.01 -3.69 -11.36
N LYS A 30 -8.93 -4.92 -10.84
CA LYS A 30 -9.23 -6.16 -11.56
C LYS A 30 -10.21 -7.02 -10.77
N PRO A 31 -11.04 -7.84 -11.44
CA PRO A 31 -12.01 -8.71 -10.77
C PRO A 31 -11.40 -9.66 -9.73
N GLU A 32 -10.16 -10.08 -9.93
CA GLU A 32 -9.37 -10.91 -9.00
C GLU A 32 -9.02 -10.22 -7.66
N GLY A 33 -9.55 -9.03 -7.37
CA GLY A 33 -9.31 -8.33 -6.09
C GLY A 33 -8.07 -7.44 -6.05
N ARG A 34 -7.40 -7.25 -7.19
CA ARG A 34 -6.27 -6.30 -7.29
C ARG A 34 -6.79 -4.88 -7.43
N VAL A 35 -6.40 -4.00 -6.51
CA VAL A 35 -6.68 -2.56 -6.55
C VAL A 35 -5.35 -1.80 -6.58
N VAL A 36 -5.25 -0.82 -7.47
CA VAL A 36 -4.12 0.11 -7.58
C VAL A 36 -4.66 1.52 -7.37
N TYR A 37 -4.25 2.13 -6.26
CA TYR A 37 -4.55 3.51 -5.93
C TYR A 37 -3.39 4.41 -6.37
N THR A 38 -3.70 5.60 -6.89
CA THR A 38 -2.73 6.63 -7.28
C THR A 38 -3.12 7.95 -6.62
N ASP A 39 -2.25 8.44 -5.75
CA ASP A 39 -2.40 9.74 -5.09
C ASP A 39 -2.12 10.87 -6.08
N ALA A 40 -2.91 11.94 -6.03
CA ALA A 40 -2.70 13.12 -6.86
C ALA A 40 -1.51 14.00 -6.43
N GLY A 41 -0.74 13.60 -5.42
CA GLY A 41 0.46 14.30 -4.94
C GLY A 41 0.24 15.19 -3.72
N ALA A 42 -0.95 15.16 -3.11
CA ALA A 42 -1.23 15.88 -1.88
C ALA A 42 -0.59 15.19 -0.66
N GLY A 43 -0.56 13.85 -0.68
CA GLY A 43 -0.11 13.01 0.44
C GLY A 43 -0.71 13.42 1.80
N GLY A 44 -0.21 12.78 2.85
CA GLY A 44 -0.48 13.12 4.25
C GLY A 44 -1.89 12.87 4.77
N ASP A 45 -2.86 12.61 3.89
CA ASP A 45 -4.24 12.37 4.27
C ASP A 45 -4.61 10.89 4.11
N THR A 46 -5.58 10.46 4.91
CA THR A 46 -6.27 9.18 4.71
C THR A 46 -7.35 9.34 3.64
N ARG A 47 -7.43 8.35 2.75
CA ARG A 47 -8.39 8.27 1.64
C ARG A 47 -9.13 6.95 1.72
N THR A 48 -10.41 7.00 1.37
CA THR A 48 -11.28 5.82 1.35
C THR A 48 -11.61 5.48 -0.10
N VAL A 49 -11.27 4.27 -0.51
CA VAL A 49 -11.66 3.69 -1.78
C VAL A 49 -12.90 2.83 -1.53
N ALA A 50 -14.03 3.19 -2.14
CA ALA A 50 -15.25 2.41 -2.06
C ALA A 50 -15.16 1.18 -2.98
N LEU A 51 -15.55 0.02 -2.48
CA LEU A 51 -15.51 -1.27 -3.16
C LEU A 51 -16.91 -1.86 -3.29
N GLN A 52 -17.17 -2.55 -4.40
CA GLN A 52 -18.29 -3.49 -4.54
C GLN A 52 -17.76 -4.85 -4.93
N VAL A 53 -18.22 -5.89 -4.24
CA VAL A 53 -17.80 -7.28 -4.44
C VAL A 53 -19.05 -8.13 -4.61
N SER A 54 -18.98 -9.09 -5.53
CA SER A 54 -20.04 -10.06 -5.77
C SER A 54 -19.55 -11.49 -5.61
N ASP A 55 -20.47 -12.37 -5.21
CA ASP A 55 -20.33 -13.82 -5.19
C ASP A 55 -20.94 -14.49 -6.45
N GLY A 56 -21.47 -13.71 -7.40
CA GLY A 56 -22.23 -14.25 -8.55
C GLY A 56 -23.74 -14.09 -8.44
N ARG A 57 -24.27 -13.76 -7.26
CA ARG A 57 -25.72 -13.57 -7.02
C ARG A 57 -26.02 -12.21 -6.42
N GLU A 58 -25.32 -11.85 -5.37
CA GLU A 58 -25.51 -10.59 -4.64
C GLU A 58 -24.26 -9.71 -4.75
N GLU A 59 -24.43 -8.42 -4.43
CA GLU A 59 -23.33 -7.46 -4.31
C GLU A 59 -23.31 -6.91 -2.88
N GLY A 60 -22.13 -6.91 -2.28
CA GLY A 60 -21.88 -6.21 -1.02
C GLY A 60 -20.99 -4.99 -1.22
N SER A 61 -21.09 -4.04 -0.29
CA SER A 61 -20.25 -2.83 -0.26
C SER A 61 -19.15 -2.97 0.80
N GLY A 62 -17.96 -2.47 0.49
CA GLY A 62 -16.82 -2.43 1.42
C GLY A 62 -15.93 -1.23 1.18
N GLU A 63 -14.92 -1.07 2.03
CA GLU A 63 -14.01 0.07 1.98
C GLU A 63 -12.55 -0.38 2.08
N LEU A 64 -11.68 0.25 1.29
CA LEU A 64 -10.23 0.16 1.43
C LEU A 64 -9.71 1.53 1.88
N VAL A 65 -9.14 1.56 3.09
CA VAL A 65 -8.56 2.77 3.67
C VAL A 65 -7.08 2.82 3.30
N VAL A 66 -6.68 3.91 2.63
CA VAL A 66 -5.31 4.15 2.17
C VAL A 66 -4.77 5.41 2.86
N THR A 67 -3.57 5.36 3.41
CA THR A 67 -2.88 6.57 3.88
C THR A 67 -1.53 6.69 3.19
N VAL A 68 -1.37 7.77 2.43
CA VAL A 68 -0.09 8.13 1.80
C VAL A 68 0.61 9.14 2.71
N ARG A 69 1.87 8.90 3.08
CA ARG A 69 2.65 9.88 3.84
C ARG A 69 3.22 10.93 2.90
N ARG A 70 3.37 12.18 3.36
CA ARG A 70 4.08 13.19 2.56
C ARG A 70 5.55 12.81 2.47
N ALA A 71 6.20 13.23 1.39
CA ALA A 71 7.66 13.16 1.31
C ALA A 71 8.27 13.94 2.48
N GLY A 72 9.26 13.37 3.15
CA GLY A 72 9.88 13.93 4.35
C GLY A 72 9.17 13.62 5.67
N ASP A 73 7.90 13.19 5.65
CA ASP A 73 7.17 12.76 6.86
C ASP A 73 7.42 11.27 7.19
N VAL A 74 8.08 10.53 6.30
CA VAL A 74 8.44 9.12 6.54
C VAL A 74 9.76 9.08 7.32
N PRO A 75 9.77 8.59 8.58
CA PRO A 75 11.00 8.53 9.35
C PRO A 75 12.07 7.70 8.64
N LEU A 76 13.32 8.18 8.67
CA LEU A 76 14.46 7.37 8.27
C LEU A 76 14.70 6.28 9.31
N VAL A 77 14.63 5.03 8.88
CA VAL A 77 14.98 3.86 9.67
C VAL A 77 16.33 3.37 9.19
N ALA A 78 17.36 3.55 10.02
CA ALA A 78 18.69 3.01 9.77
C ALA A 78 18.73 1.53 10.16
N GLU A 79 19.11 0.68 9.22
CA GLU A 79 19.36 -0.74 9.48
C GLU A 79 20.81 -0.94 9.93
N GLY A 80 21.02 -1.86 10.87
CA GLY A 80 22.37 -2.19 11.34
C GLY A 80 23.16 -2.89 10.24
N PHE A 81 24.40 -2.46 10.02
CA PHE A 81 25.32 -3.06 9.06
C PHE A 81 26.72 -3.18 9.66
N VAL A 82 27.53 -4.08 9.09
CA VAL A 82 28.88 -4.37 9.57
C VAL A 82 29.90 -3.75 8.62
N VAL A 83 30.85 -3.01 9.17
CA VAL A 83 32.04 -2.56 8.45
C VAL A 83 33.27 -3.10 9.16
N GLN A 84 34.16 -3.74 8.40
CA GLN A 84 35.44 -4.22 8.92
C GLN A 84 36.53 -3.17 8.66
N ALA A 85 37.27 -2.80 9.70
CA ALA A 85 38.43 -1.91 9.60
C ALA A 85 39.71 -2.63 10.04
N SER A 86 40.84 -2.23 9.47
CA SER A 86 42.17 -2.70 9.87
C SER A 86 42.94 -1.57 10.55
N LEU A 87 43.81 -1.91 11.51
CA LEU A 87 44.59 -0.94 12.28
C LEU A 87 45.38 0.00 11.34
N GLY A 88 45.29 1.31 11.58
CA GLY A 88 45.99 2.33 10.81
C GLY A 88 45.37 2.66 9.45
N ARG A 89 44.20 2.10 9.11
CA ARG A 89 43.50 2.38 7.86
C ARG A 89 42.21 3.15 8.13
N GLU A 90 42.08 4.31 7.49
CA GLU A 90 40.82 5.06 7.49
C GLU A 90 39.78 4.37 6.62
N ILE A 91 38.52 4.39 7.07
CA ILE A 91 37.37 3.90 6.31
C ILE A 91 36.27 4.96 6.30
N THR A 92 35.55 5.07 5.19
CA THR A 92 34.34 5.90 5.10
C THR A 92 33.13 5.00 5.25
N VAL A 93 32.18 5.43 6.07
CA VAL A 93 30.94 4.71 6.35
C VAL A 93 29.78 5.56 5.85
N GLU A 94 28.88 4.98 5.06
CA GLU A 94 27.72 5.67 4.47
C GLU A 94 26.40 5.08 4.99
N PRO A 95 25.94 5.47 6.19
CA PRO A 95 24.75 4.86 6.82
C PRO A 95 23.47 5.02 5.98
N LEU A 96 23.38 6.05 5.15
CA LEU A 96 22.20 6.30 4.31
C LEU A 96 21.96 5.22 3.25
N THR A 97 23.00 4.50 2.81
CA THR A 97 22.84 3.36 1.89
C THR A 97 22.14 2.17 2.54
N HIS A 98 22.10 2.16 3.89
CA HIS A 98 21.44 1.17 4.72
C HIS A 98 20.23 1.76 5.47
N ALA A 99 19.73 2.93 5.04
CA ALA A 99 18.52 3.53 5.57
C ALA A 99 17.36 3.35 4.60
N ARG A 100 16.15 3.20 5.15
CA ARG A 100 14.89 3.21 4.40
C ARG A 100 13.94 4.26 4.96
N GLY A 101 12.98 4.69 4.15
CA GLY A 101 12.12 5.84 4.45
C GLY A 101 12.70 7.13 3.88
N GLY A 102 12.10 8.27 4.25
CA GLY A 102 12.32 9.57 3.61
C GLY A 102 11.25 9.92 2.59
#